data_AF-A0A3D6BN56-F1
#
_entry.id   AF-A0A3D6BN56-F1
#
_cell.length_a   1.000
_cell.length_b   1.000
_cell.length_c   1.000
_cell.angle_alpha   90.00
_cell.angle_beta   90.00
_cell.angle_gamma   90.00
#
_symmetry.space_group_name_H-M   'P 1'
#
loop_
_entity.id
_entity.type
_entity.pdbx_description
1 polymer ?
#
loop_
_entity_poly.entity_id
_entity_poly.type
_entity_poly.pdbx_seq_one_letter_code
_entity_poly.pdbx_strand_id
1 'polypeptide(L)'
;KLTQKGGTILKTARSKRFLELEGRKKALQTLNANKIDALIAIGGDGTFKGLLTFSEICDIPFIGIPGTIDNDISGTDYTLGFDSAV
;
A
#
# COMPACT_ATOMS: atom_id res chain seq x y z
N LYS A 1 12.76 -17.07 -10.95
CA LYS A 1 11.80 -15.98 -11.24
C LYS A 1 11.06 -15.60 -9.95
N LEU A 2 10.79 -14.31 -9.70
CA LEU A 2 10.00 -13.85 -8.53
C LEU A 2 8.54 -14.31 -8.59
N THR A 3 8.01 -14.53 -9.79
CA THR A 3 6.60 -14.88 -10.06
C THR A 3 6.12 -16.20 -9.45
N GLN A 4 7.02 -17.06 -8.96
CA GLN A 4 6.67 -18.35 -8.33
C GLN A 4 6.88 -18.33 -6.81
N LYS A 5 7.28 -17.20 -6.22
CA LYS A 5 7.50 -17.08 -4.78
C LYS A 5 6.25 -16.50 -4.11
N GLY A 6 5.74 -17.19 -3.11
CA GLY A 6 4.66 -16.68 -2.26
C GLY A 6 5.12 -15.55 -1.34
N GLY A 7 4.16 -14.77 -0.84
CA GLY A 7 4.41 -13.64 0.05
C GLY A 7 5.04 -12.43 -0.66
N THR A 8 5.63 -11.52 0.13
CA THR A 8 6.32 -10.33 -0.38
C THR A 8 7.78 -10.29 0.06
N ILE A 9 8.69 -10.16 -0.90
CA ILE A 9 10.13 -9.99 -0.62
C ILE A 9 10.46 -8.65 0.03
N LEU A 10 9.61 -7.64 -0.17
CA LEU A 10 9.74 -6.31 0.48
C LEU A 10 9.28 -6.35 1.94
N LYS A 11 8.68 -7.47 2.37
CA LYS A 11 8.03 -7.67 3.67
C LYS A 11 6.86 -6.70 3.86
N THR A 12 6.15 -6.85 4.98
CA THR A 12 5.08 -5.95 5.39
C THR A 12 5.10 -5.84 6.92
N ALA A 13 4.70 -4.67 7.43
CA ALA A 13 4.63 -4.41 8.86
C ALA A 13 3.47 -3.47 9.18
N ARG A 14 2.84 -3.70 10.34
CA ARG A 14 1.80 -2.79 10.86
C ARG A 14 2.46 -1.51 11.37
N SER A 15 1.89 -0.36 11.00
CA SER A 15 2.49 0.95 11.31
C SER A 15 1.51 1.89 12.02
N LYS A 16 1.43 1.80 13.36
CA LYS A 16 0.61 2.72 14.17
C LYS A 16 1.04 4.18 13.99
N ARG A 17 2.34 4.41 13.85
CA ARG A 17 2.91 5.76 13.62
C ARG A 17 2.36 6.46 12.39
N PHE A 18 1.92 5.71 11.37
CA PHE A 18 1.41 6.31 10.12
C PHE A 18 -0.02 6.84 10.26
N LEU A 19 -0.71 6.49 11.34
CA LEU A 19 -2.00 7.09 11.69
C LEU A 19 -1.85 8.55 12.13
N GLU A 20 -0.70 8.88 12.73
CA GLU A 20 -0.35 10.23 13.19
C GLU A 20 0.20 11.10 12.06
N LEU A 21 -0.14 12.39 12.07
CA LEU A 21 0.33 13.36 11.07
C LEU A 21 1.87 13.43 11.01
N GLU A 22 2.53 13.41 12.16
CA GLU A 22 4.00 13.46 12.24
C GLU A 22 4.65 12.23 11.59
N GLY A 23 4.03 11.05 11.71
CA GLY A 23 4.51 9.86 11.02
C GLY A 23 4.35 9.95 9.50
N ARG A 24 3.25 10.55 9.02
CA ARG A 24 3.04 10.82 7.59
C ARG A 24 4.02 11.86 7.05
N LYS A 25 4.27 12.96 7.77
CA LYS A 25 5.30 13.95 7.40
C LYS A 25 6.69 13.33 7.27
N LYS A 26 7.06 12.42 8.17
CA LYS A 26 8.32 11.68 8.08
C LYS A 26 8.39 10.81 6.83
N ALA A 27 7.28 10.18 6.44
CA ALA A 27 7.21 9.44 5.18
C ALA A 27 7.37 10.36 3.97
N LEU A 28 6.69 11.51 3.94
CA LEU A 28 6.84 12.52 2.88
C LEU A 28 8.28 13.02 2.76
N GLN A 29 8.94 13.33 3.87
CA GLN A 29 10.36 13.71 3.88
C GLN A 29 11.24 12.61 3.27
N THR A 30 10.92 11.35 3.54
CA THR A 30 11.65 10.21 2.96
C THR A 30 11.45 10.15 1.45
N LEU A 31 10.23 10.34 0.95
CA LEU A 31 9.95 10.38 -0.49
C LEU A 31 10.73 11.51 -1.18
N ASN A 32 10.67 12.72 -0.62
CA ASN A 32 11.38 13.89 -1.15
C ASN A 32 12.90 13.70 -1.15
N ALA A 33 13.48 13.18 -0.06
CA ALA A 33 14.92 12.94 0.04
C ALA A 33 15.42 11.93 -0.98
N ASN A 34 14.59 10.97 -1.37
CA ASN A 34 14.90 9.96 -2.37
C ASN A 34 14.43 10.34 -3.79
N LYS A 35 13.84 11.54 -3.97
CA LYS A 35 13.29 12.02 -5.25
C LYS A 35 12.30 11.01 -5.85
N ILE A 36 11.36 10.55 -5.02
CA ILE A 36 10.30 9.63 -5.44
C ILE A 36 9.08 10.45 -5.88
N ASP A 37 8.71 10.29 -7.14
CA ASP A 37 7.66 11.09 -7.78
C ASP A 37 6.33 10.34 -7.94
N ALA A 38 6.25 9.07 -7.51
CA ALA A 38 5.03 8.27 -7.53
C ALA A 38 5.09 7.12 -6.52
N LEU A 39 3.93 6.67 -6.05
CA LEU A 39 3.84 5.53 -5.13
C LEU A 39 2.78 4.50 -5.60
N ILE A 40 3.22 3.25 -5.71
CA ILE A 40 2.34 2.10 -5.94
C ILE A 40 2.26 1.30 -4.64
N ALA A 41 1.08 1.19 -4.05
CA ALA A 41 0.87 0.38 -2.85
C ALA A 41 0.05 -0.86 -3.17
N ILE A 42 0.49 -2.01 -2.61
CA ILE A 42 -0.16 -3.30 -2.79
C ILE A 42 -0.64 -3.76 -1.42
N GLY A 43 -1.93 -4.06 -1.29
CA GLY A 43 -2.50 -4.53 -0.02
C GLY A 43 -4.02 -4.48 0.01
N GLY A 44 -4.57 -4.62 1.21
CA GLY A 44 -6.02 -4.52 1.45
C GLY A 44 -6.47 -3.13 1.90
N ASP A 45 -7.65 -3.07 2.51
CA ASP A 45 -8.38 -1.85 2.83
C ASP A 45 -7.58 -0.86 3.71
N GLY A 46 -6.81 -1.37 4.68
CA GLY A 46 -5.95 -0.54 5.52
C GLY A 46 -4.86 0.20 4.74
N THR A 47 -4.33 -0.40 3.67
CA THR A 47 -3.37 0.25 2.78
C THR A 47 -4.02 1.40 2.03
N PHE A 48 -5.24 1.20 1.52
CA PHE A 48 -5.94 2.20 0.72
C PHE A 48 -6.41 3.38 1.56
N LYS A 49 -6.89 3.13 2.79
CA LYS A 49 -7.17 4.18 3.78
C LYS A 49 -5.92 5.01 4.09
N GLY A 50 -4.78 4.34 4.28
CA GLY A 50 -3.49 5.01 4.50
C GLY A 50 -3.09 5.88 3.32
N LEU A 51 -3.23 5.40 2.08
CA LEU A 51 -2.98 6.18 0.86
C LEU A 51 -3.90 7.40 0.77
N LEU A 52 -5.20 7.24 1.01
CA LEU A 52 -6.16 8.33 0.94
C LEU A 52 -5.80 9.44 1.93
N THR A 53 -5.55 9.11 3.20
CA THR A 53 -5.17 10.13 4.18
C THR A 53 -3.78 10.72 3.91
N PHE A 54 -2.88 9.95 3.30
CA PHE A 54 -1.56 10.47 2.92
C PHE A 54 -1.64 11.42 1.72
N SER A 55 -2.58 11.21 0.81
CA SER A 55 -2.82 12.09 -0.35
C SER A 55 -3.23 13.51 0.05
N GLU A 56 -3.78 13.71 1.25
CA GLU A 56 -4.11 15.04 1.79
C GLU A 56 -2.88 15.94 1.99
N ILE A 57 -1.69 15.35 2.17
CA ILE A 57 -0.45 16.09 2.45
C ILE A 57 0.68 15.82 1.46
N CYS A 58 0.49 14.90 0.51
CA CYS A 58 1.51 14.44 -0.41
C CYS A 58 0.97 14.55 -1.85
N ASP A 59 1.60 15.40 -2.65
CA ASP A 59 1.13 15.79 -3.99
C ASP A 59 1.74 14.93 -5.11
N ILE A 60 2.06 13.67 -4.83
CA ILE A 60 2.53 12.72 -5.84
C ILE A 60 1.39 11.79 -6.24
N PRO A 61 1.37 11.28 -7.48
CA PRO A 61 0.40 10.26 -7.89
C PRO A 61 0.53 8.96 -7.08
N PHE A 62 -0.63 8.39 -6.72
CA PHE A 62 -0.75 7.13 -6.01
C PHE A 62 -1.56 6.12 -6.83
N ILE A 63 -1.15 4.85 -6.81
CA ILE A 63 -1.93 3.72 -7.35
C ILE A 63 -2.04 2.61 -6.28
N GLY A 64 -3.26 2.14 -6.05
CA GLY A 64 -3.55 0.99 -5.19
C GLY A 64 -3.75 -0.28 -6.02
N ILE A 65 -3.11 -1.38 -5.61
CA ILE A 65 -3.34 -2.72 -6.17
C ILE A 65 -3.95 -3.60 -5.07
N PRO A 66 -5.15 -4.17 -5.30
CA PRO A 66 -5.85 -4.97 -4.29
C PRO A 66 -5.12 -6.31 -4.08
N GLY A 67 -4.41 -6.42 -2.96
CA GLY A 67 -3.66 -7.60 -2.55
C GLY A 67 -4.11 -8.09 -1.19
N THR A 68 -5.07 -9.01 -1.20
CA THR A 68 -5.67 -9.64 -0.01
C THR A 68 -6.21 -11.02 -0.40
N ILE A 69 -6.18 -11.95 0.54
CA ILE A 69 -6.76 -13.30 0.36
C ILE A 69 -8.28 -13.31 0.57
N ASP A 70 -8.83 -12.26 1.17
CA ASP A 70 -10.23 -12.22 1.64
C ASP A 70 -11.24 -11.83 0.54
N ASN A 71 -10.77 -11.35 -0.62
CA ASN A 71 -11.58 -10.83 -1.73
C ASN A 71 -12.65 -9.80 -1.34
N ASP A 72 -12.28 -8.89 -0.44
CA ASP A 72 -13.19 -7.95 0.22
C ASP A 72 -13.00 -6.49 -0.22
N ILE A 73 -12.30 -6.25 -1.33
CA ILE A 73 -12.05 -4.90 -1.86
C ILE A 73 -13.10 -4.54 -2.90
N SER A 74 -13.88 -3.49 -2.61
CA SER A 74 -14.84 -2.93 -3.57
C SER A 74 -14.15 -2.34 -4.80
N GLY A 75 -14.76 -2.53 -5.97
CA GLY A 75 -14.24 -2.03 -7.25
C GLY A 75 -13.46 -3.04 -8.08
N THR A 76 -13.30 -4.27 -7.58
CA THR A 76 -12.79 -5.42 -8.34
C THR A 76 -13.61 -6.66 -8.01
N ASP A 77 -13.77 -7.57 -8.98
CA ASP A 77 -14.42 -8.87 -8.75
C ASP A 77 -13.49 -9.84 -7.99
N TYR A 78 -12.18 -9.67 -8.18
CA TYR A 78 -11.13 -10.54 -7.63
C TYR A 78 -9.94 -9.74 -7.09
N THR A 79 -9.39 -10.16 -5.96
CA THR A 79 -8.15 -9.62 -5.36
C THR A 79 -6.96 -10.55 -5.56
N LEU A 80 -5.75 -9.99 -5.61
CA LEU A 80 -4.53 -10.79 -5.70
C LEU A 80 -4.36 -11.64 -4.43
N GLY A 81 -4.27 -12.95 -4.61
CA GLY A 81 -4.07 -13.92 -3.55
C GLY A 81 -5.33 -14.71 -3.17
N PHE A 82 -6.54 -14.24 -3.56
CA PHE A 82 -7.79 -14.94 -3.27
C PHE A 82 -7.82 -16.36 -3.86
N ASP A 83 -7.63 -16.50 -5.18
CA ASP A 83 -7.65 -17.79 -5.87
C ASP A 83 -6.57 -18.77 -5.36
N SER A 84 -5.46 -18.24 -4.81
CA SER A 84 -4.41 -19.08 -4.21
C SER A 84 -4.73 -19.56 -2.80
N ALA A 85 -5.69 -18.93 -2.11
CA ALA A 85 -6.07 -19.26 -0.73
C ALA A 85 -7.26 -20.22 -0.66
N VAL A 86 -8.05 -20.32 -1.72
CA VAL A 86 -9.16 -21.27 -1.91
C VAL A 86 -8.62 -22.65 -2.28
#